data_AF-A0A370IDV5-F1
#
_entry.id   AF-A0A370IDV5-F1
#
_cell.length_a   1.000
_cell.length_b   1.000
_cell.length_c   1.000
_cell.angle_alpha   90.00
_cell.angle_beta   90.00
_cell.angle_gamma   90.00
#
_symmetry.space_group_name_H-M   'P 1'
#
loop_
_entity.id
_entity.type
_entity.pdbx_description
1 polymer ?
#
loop_
_entity_poly.entity_id
_entity_poly.type
_entity_poly.pdbx_seq_one_letter_code
_entity_poly.pdbx_strand_id
1 'polypeptide(L)'
;MVTIGGVLREIAGSAVLVGVAVWGPALSGPAAGALESAAGTAGLDPLLAAAYTLAEQEAHASGVPMSVTSGYRSYADQQALWEDGIRTYGSPEAARRWVLPPGESTHVQGRAIDVGPEQGARWLETNGARWGLCRTYENEYWHFELATTPGGTCPPRLPDASER
;
A
#
# COMPACT_ATOMS: atom_id res chain seq x y z
N MET A 1 0.95 -29.65 -91.92
CA MET A 1 1.30 -28.58 -90.95
C MET A 1 0.18 -27.56 -91.01
N VAL A 2 -0.65 -27.28 -90.00
CA VAL A 2 -0.72 -27.58 -88.57
C VAL A 2 -2.22 -27.67 -88.21
N THR A 3 -2.53 -28.44 -87.19
CA THR A 3 -3.84 -28.90 -86.74
C THR A 3 -4.77 -27.82 -86.18
N ILE A 4 -6.07 -28.06 -86.35
CA ILE A 4 -7.25 -27.36 -85.84
C ILE A 4 -7.50 -27.73 -84.36
N GLY A 5 -8.05 -26.80 -83.58
CA GLY A 5 -9.13 -27.15 -82.63
C GLY A 5 -9.09 -26.46 -81.27
N GLY A 6 -10.22 -25.85 -80.90
CA GLY A 6 -10.70 -25.90 -79.52
C GLY A 6 -11.01 -24.55 -78.86
N VAL A 7 -12.27 -24.16 -78.99
CA VAL A 7 -12.99 -23.10 -78.26
C VAL A 7 -12.95 -23.33 -76.75
N LEU A 8 -12.91 -22.25 -75.94
CA LEU A 8 -13.85 -22.00 -74.83
C LEU A 8 -13.66 -20.60 -74.21
N ARG A 9 -14.80 -19.90 -74.14
CA ARG A 9 -15.20 -18.76 -73.29
C ARG A 9 -14.78 -19.00 -71.82
N GLU A 10 -14.61 -18.05 -70.90
CA GLU A 10 -15.48 -16.92 -70.53
C GLU A 10 -14.93 -16.18 -69.26
N ILE A 11 -15.54 -15.03 -68.97
CA ILE A 11 -15.77 -14.38 -67.66
C ILE A 11 -14.62 -13.57 -67.00
N ALA A 12 -14.89 -12.26 -66.93
CA ALA A 12 -14.29 -11.27 -66.04
C ALA A 12 -14.61 -11.56 -64.56
N GLY A 13 -13.64 -11.33 -63.67
CA GLY A 13 -13.88 -11.41 -62.23
C GLY A 13 -12.86 -10.59 -61.44
N SER A 14 -13.21 -9.32 -61.18
CA SER A 14 -12.55 -8.54 -60.13
C SER A 14 -12.75 -9.25 -58.79
N ALA A 15 -11.67 -9.72 -58.19
CA ALA A 15 -11.69 -10.26 -56.84
C ALA A 15 -11.93 -9.11 -55.85
N VAL A 16 -13.17 -8.92 -55.42
CA VAL A 16 -13.51 -8.14 -54.24
C VAL A 16 -13.12 -8.99 -53.03
N LEU A 17 -12.05 -8.59 -52.34
CA LEU A 17 -11.72 -9.13 -51.02
C LEU A 17 -12.77 -8.62 -50.04
N VAL A 18 -13.73 -9.48 -49.69
CA VAL A 18 -14.60 -9.26 -48.53
C VAL A 18 -13.75 -9.48 -47.29
N GLY A 19 -13.21 -8.40 -46.73
CA GLY A 19 -12.63 -8.41 -45.40
C GLY A 19 -13.71 -8.73 -44.38
N VAL A 20 -13.72 -9.94 -43.84
CA VAL A 20 -14.56 -10.27 -42.69
C VAL A 20 -13.95 -9.58 -41.48
N ALA A 21 -14.51 -8.44 -41.10
CA ALA A 21 -14.23 -7.83 -39.81
C ALA A 21 -14.82 -8.74 -38.73
N VAL A 22 -13.97 -9.49 -38.05
CA VAL A 22 -14.36 -10.25 -36.85
C VAL A 22 -14.47 -9.25 -35.71
N TRP A 23 -15.69 -8.78 -35.45
CA TRP A 23 -16.01 -8.05 -34.22
C TRP A 23 -16.03 -9.06 -33.08
N GLY A 24 -14.86 -9.33 -32.50
CA GLY A 24 -14.80 -9.95 -31.18
C GLY A 24 -15.35 -8.97 -30.15
N PRO A 25 -16.08 -9.41 -29.11
CA PRO A 25 -16.47 -8.52 -28.04
C PRO A 25 -15.20 -7.97 -27.41
N ALA A 26 -15.06 -6.64 -27.40
CA ALA A 26 -14.09 -5.99 -26.55
C ALA A 26 -14.45 -6.38 -25.11
N LEU A 27 -13.63 -7.24 -24.50
CA LEU A 27 -13.65 -7.42 -23.06
C LEU A 27 -13.17 -6.10 -22.47
N SER A 28 -14.11 -5.19 -22.23
CA SER A 28 -13.92 -4.07 -21.33
C SER A 28 -13.74 -4.65 -19.94
N GLY A 29 -12.52 -5.11 -19.64
CA GLY A 29 -12.09 -5.25 -18.26
C GLY A 29 -12.19 -3.88 -17.58
N PRO A 30 -12.54 -3.81 -16.30
CA PRO A 30 -12.46 -2.54 -15.59
C PRO A 30 -11.05 -2.01 -15.79
N ALA A 31 -10.93 -0.78 -16.29
CA ALA A 31 -9.67 -0.06 -16.20
C ALA A 31 -9.24 -0.15 -14.73
N ALA A 32 -8.05 -0.69 -14.48
CA ALA A 32 -7.45 -0.63 -13.16
C ALA A 32 -7.32 0.86 -12.81
N GLY A 33 -8.35 1.40 -12.15
CA GLY A 33 -8.27 2.72 -11.56
C GLY A 33 -7.06 2.70 -10.63
N ALA A 34 -6.24 3.74 -10.71
CA ALA A 34 -5.17 3.91 -9.74
C ALA A 34 -5.79 3.73 -8.35
N LEU A 35 -5.25 2.78 -7.58
CA LEU A 35 -5.68 2.58 -6.20
C LEU A 35 -5.51 3.92 -5.50
N GLU A 36 -6.63 4.55 -5.12
CA GLU A 36 -6.56 5.78 -4.35
C GLU A 36 -5.88 5.45 -3.03
N SER A 37 -4.80 6.19 -2.72
CA SER A 37 -4.04 5.96 -1.50
C SER A 37 -4.89 6.33 -0.29
N ALA A 38 -4.85 5.52 0.76
CA ALA A 38 -5.59 5.79 1.98
C ALA A 38 -5.18 7.16 2.57
N ALA A 39 -6.13 7.83 3.23
CA ALA A 39 -5.85 9.11 3.89
C ALA A 39 -4.73 8.97 4.95
N GLY A 40 -3.91 10.01 5.09
CA GLY A 40 -2.79 10.02 6.03
C GLY A 40 -1.51 9.30 5.54
N THR A 41 -1.49 8.79 4.30
CA THR A 41 -0.30 8.13 3.72
C THR A 41 0.66 9.06 2.97
N ALA A 42 0.34 10.36 2.88
CA ALA A 42 1.20 11.34 2.23
C ALA A 42 2.58 11.42 2.93
N GLY A 43 3.66 11.39 2.13
CA GLY A 43 5.04 11.45 2.62
C GLY A 43 5.61 10.13 3.17
N LEU A 44 4.83 9.05 3.19
CA LEU A 44 5.33 7.73 3.55
C LEU A 44 6.19 7.12 2.44
N ASP A 45 7.01 6.14 2.82
CA ASP A 45 7.61 5.19 1.89
C ASP A 45 6.49 4.58 1.00
N PRO A 46 6.67 4.53 -0.34
CA PRO A 46 5.63 4.07 -1.25
C PRO A 46 5.14 2.64 -0.98
N LEU A 47 6.00 1.76 -0.47
CA LEU A 47 5.60 0.39 -0.14
C LEU A 47 4.74 0.38 1.12
N LEU A 48 5.06 1.21 2.12
CA LEU A 48 4.23 1.33 3.33
C LEU A 48 2.86 1.92 3.00
N ALA A 49 2.81 2.97 2.17
CA ALA A 49 1.56 3.58 1.72
C ALA A 49 0.67 2.55 0.98
N ALA A 50 1.25 1.77 0.07
CA ALA A 50 0.53 0.75 -0.67
C ALA A 50 0.04 -0.39 0.25
N ALA A 51 0.90 -0.89 1.14
CA ALA A 51 0.55 -1.95 2.08
C ALA A 51 -0.61 -1.54 3.01
N TYR A 52 -0.52 -0.33 3.58
CA TYR A 52 -1.59 0.18 4.44
C TYR A 52 -2.89 0.41 3.66
N THR A 53 -2.83 0.97 2.45
CA THR A 53 -4.02 1.19 1.62
C THR A 53 -4.77 -0.12 1.35
N LEU A 54 -4.06 -1.21 1.04
CA LEU A 54 -4.70 -2.51 0.82
C LEU A 54 -5.29 -3.09 2.11
N ALA A 55 -4.58 -2.97 3.24
CA ALA A 55 -5.08 -3.45 4.53
C ALA A 55 -6.30 -2.65 5.01
N GLU A 56 -6.32 -1.34 4.78
CA GLU A 56 -7.41 -0.44 5.15
C GLU A 56 -8.69 -0.72 4.36
N GLN A 57 -8.58 -0.93 3.06
CA GLN A 57 -9.71 -1.32 2.22
C GLN A 57 -10.33 -2.64 2.66
N GLU A 58 -9.51 -3.66 2.98
CA GLU A 58 -10.01 -4.95 3.46
C GLU A 58 -10.68 -4.83 4.84
N ALA A 59 -10.11 -4.02 5.74
CA ALA A 59 -10.70 -3.75 7.04
C ALA A 59 -12.09 -3.09 6.89
N HIS A 60 -12.19 -2.07 6.04
CA HIS A 60 -13.44 -1.37 5.77
C HIS A 60 -14.48 -2.26 5.09
N ALA A 61 -14.07 -3.09 4.13
CA ALA A 61 -14.93 -4.09 3.51
C ALA A 61 -15.48 -5.12 4.52
N SER A 62 -14.74 -5.35 5.60
CA SER A 62 -15.13 -6.20 6.73
C SER A 62 -15.90 -5.46 7.83
N GLY A 63 -16.25 -4.18 7.62
CA GLY A 63 -16.97 -3.35 8.60
C GLY A 63 -16.12 -2.86 9.77
N VAL A 64 -14.78 -2.89 9.64
CA VAL A 64 -13.84 -2.42 10.66
C VAL A 64 -13.37 -1.01 10.32
N PRO A 65 -13.74 0.04 11.08
CA PRO A 65 -13.17 1.36 10.92
C PRO A 65 -11.68 1.35 11.26
N MET A 66 -10.89 1.91 10.37
CA MET A 66 -9.44 2.03 10.52
C MET A 66 -8.94 3.26 9.76
N SER A 67 -8.10 4.07 10.38
CA SER A 67 -7.48 5.26 9.78
C SER A 67 -6.09 5.51 10.36
N VAL A 68 -5.23 6.15 9.59
CA VAL A 68 -3.96 6.70 10.12
C VAL A 68 -4.28 7.88 11.02
N THR A 69 -3.80 7.85 12.26
CA THR A 69 -3.85 8.98 13.20
C THR A 69 -2.59 9.83 13.09
N SER A 70 -1.45 9.23 12.75
CA SER A 70 -0.18 9.91 12.51
C SER A 70 0.66 9.12 11.50
N GLY A 71 1.07 9.77 10.41
CA GLY A 71 1.86 9.18 9.32
C GLY A 71 3.25 9.77 9.27
N TYR A 72 3.68 10.25 8.10
CA TYR A 72 4.94 11.01 7.98
C TYR A 72 4.92 12.24 8.90
N ARG A 73 6.06 12.49 9.56
CA ARG A 73 6.29 13.70 10.36
C ARG A 73 7.48 14.46 9.80
N SER A 74 7.40 15.79 9.73
CA SER A 74 8.59 16.59 9.44
C SER A 74 9.57 16.51 10.62
N TYR A 75 10.84 16.80 10.36
CA TYR A 75 11.85 16.88 11.43
C TYR A 75 11.46 17.89 12.52
N ALA A 76 10.88 19.04 12.12
CA ALA A 76 10.46 20.09 13.05
C ALA A 76 9.28 19.65 13.92
N ASP A 77 8.27 18.99 13.34
CA ASP A 77 7.13 18.47 14.10
C ASP A 77 7.59 17.42 15.12
N GLN A 78 8.50 16.53 14.70
CA GLN A 78 9.06 15.53 15.59
C GLN A 78 9.92 16.15 16.70
N GLN A 79 10.70 17.19 16.40
CA GLN A 79 11.47 17.93 17.40
C GLN A 79 10.55 18.54 18.47
N ALA A 80 9.43 19.14 18.06
CA ALA A 80 8.45 19.70 19.00
C ALA A 80 7.83 18.62 19.91
N LEU A 81 7.47 17.45 19.35
CA LEU A 81 6.97 16.32 20.13
C LEU A 81 8.02 15.75 21.09
N TRP A 82 9.29 15.71 20.67
CA TRP A 82 10.39 15.25 21.51
C TRP A 82 10.61 16.17 22.71
N GLU A 83 10.62 17.49 22.49
CA GLU A 83 10.72 18.48 23.57
C GLU A 83 9.53 18.40 24.53
N ASP A 84 8.32 18.20 24.00
CA ASP A 84 7.13 18.01 24.82
C ASP A 84 7.17 16.72 25.63
N GLY A 85 7.67 15.64 25.02
CA GLY A 85 7.93 14.38 25.69
C GLY A 85 8.90 14.55 26.86
N ILE A 86 10.01 15.26 26.68
CA ILE A 86 10.96 15.55 27.77
C ILE A 86 10.27 16.31 28.91
N ARG A 87 9.46 17.33 28.60
CA ARG A 87 8.70 18.06 29.64
C ARG A 87 7.70 17.18 30.37
N THR A 88 7.06 16.27 29.66
CA THR A 88 6.01 15.38 30.20
C THR A 88 6.60 14.27 31.06
N TYR A 89 7.70 13.64 30.62
CA TYR A 89 8.28 12.46 31.26
C TYR A 89 9.49 12.79 32.15
N GLY A 90 9.97 14.03 32.13
CA GLY A 90 10.97 14.57 33.06
C GLY A 90 12.43 14.37 32.64
N SER A 91 12.73 13.44 31.74
CA SER A 91 14.07 13.28 31.17
C SER A 91 14.04 12.73 29.73
N PRO A 92 15.12 12.91 28.96
CA PRO A 92 15.29 12.26 27.67
C PRO A 92 15.11 10.74 27.75
N GLU A 93 15.72 10.08 28.74
CA GLU A 93 15.66 8.62 28.90
C GLU A 93 14.22 8.14 29.15
N ALA A 94 13.47 8.85 29.99
CA ALA A 94 12.07 8.53 30.24
C ALA A 94 11.17 8.81 29.02
N ALA A 95 11.44 9.90 28.28
CA ALA A 95 10.68 10.27 27.09
C ALA A 95 10.89 9.31 25.92
N ARG A 96 12.10 8.76 25.74
CA ARG A 96 12.43 7.83 24.64
C ARG A 96 11.58 6.58 24.61
N ARG A 97 10.96 6.21 25.73
CA ARG A 97 10.01 5.09 25.80
C ARG A 97 8.73 5.32 24.98
N TRP A 98 8.44 6.57 24.61
CA TRP A 98 7.18 6.98 23.94
C TRP A 98 7.41 7.88 22.73
N VAL A 99 8.45 8.71 22.75
CA VAL A 99 8.74 9.68 21.68
C VAL A 99 10.24 9.68 21.44
N LEU A 100 10.66 9.36 20.22
CA LEU A 100 12.06 9.42 19.83
C LEU A 100 12.48 10.84 19.39
N PRO A 101 13.77 11.21 19.57
CA PRO A 101 14.30 12.41 18.96
C PRO A 101 14.21 12.35 17.43
N PRO A 102 14.21 13.50 16.74
CA PRO A 102 13.90 13.54 15.30
C PRO A 102 14.89 12.80 14.41
N GLY A 103 16.15 12.64 14.81
CA GLY A 103 17.14 11.84 14.07
C GLY A 103 16.89 10.33 14.10
N GLU A 104 16.04 9.85 15.01
CA GLU A 104 15.80 8.42 15.24
C GLU A 104 14.35 8.01 14.95
N SER A 105 13.42 8.98 14.83
CA SER A 105 12.01 8.70 14.57
C SER A 105 11.79 8.06 13.19
N THR A 106 11.08 6.94 13.18
CA THR A 106 10.71 6.24 11.95
C THR A 106 9.60 6.95 11.17
N HIS A 107 8.79 7.78 11.84
CA HIS A 107 7.83 8.66 11.17
C HIS A 107 8.52 9.74 10.34
N VAL A 108 9.65 10.26 10.81
CA VAL A 108 10.48 11.23 10.05
C VAL A 108 11.05 10.58 8.80
N GLN A 109 11.29 9.28 8.83
CA GLN A 109 11.76 8.51 7.69
C GLN A 109 10.62 8.06 6.76
N GLY A 110 9.35 8.34 7.11
CA GLY A 110 8.17 7.89 6.37
C GLY A 110 7.94 6.38 6.45
N ARG A 111 8.53 5.67 7.42
CA ARG A 111 8.51 4.19 7.50
C ARG A 111 7.63 3.65 8.63
N ALA A 112 6.83 4.50 9.26
CA ALA A 112 5.91 4.13 10.34
C ALA A 112 4.55 4.84 10.20
N ILE A 113 3.53 4.21 10.74
CA ILE A 113 2.18 4.75 10.87
C ILE A 113 1.64 4.45 12.27
N ASP A 114 0.89 5.42 12.81
CA ASP A 114 0.04 5.24 13.97
C ASP A 114 -1.39 5.03 13.47
N VAL A 115 -2.05 3.98 13.95
CA VAL A 115 -3.36 3.53 13.47
C VAL A 115 -4.39 3.63 14.59
N GLY A 116 -5.55 4.17 14.24
CA GLY A 116 -6.72 4.23 15.11
C GLY A 116 -8.02 3.94 14.35
N PRO A 117 -9.17 3.90 15.04
CA PRO A 117 -9.29 3.70 16.49
C PRO A 117 -8.67 2.36 16.94
N GLU A 118 -8.59 2.11 18.25
CA GLU A 118 -7.94 0.91 18.80
C GLU A 118 -8.48 -0.40 18.20
N GLN A 119 -9.77 -0.48 17.86
CA GLN A 119 -10.34 -1.64 17.16
C GLN A 119 -9.72 -1.89 15.78
N GLY A 120 -9.39 -0.82 15.03
CA GLY A 120 -8.71 -0.91 13.74
C GLY A 120 -7.26 -1.34 13.91
N ALA A 121 -6.56 -0.76 14.88
CA ALA A 121 -5.20 -1.17 15.24
C ALA A 121 -5.14 -2.66 15.64
N ARG A 122 -6.08 -3.15 16.46
CA ARG A 122 -6.17 -4.57 16.84
C ARG A 122 -6.44 -5.48 15.65
N TRP A 123 -7.29 -5.04 14.72
CA TRP A 123 -7.51 -5.76 13.46
C TRP A 123 -6.21 -5.82 12.64
N LEU A 124 -5.47 -4.71 12.56
CA LEU A 124 -4.20 -4.67 11.84
C LEU A 124 -3.10 -5.49 12.54
N GLU A 125 -3.07 -5.55 13.87
CA GLU A 125 -2.16 -6.46 14.60
C GLU A 125 -2.44 -7.92 14.26
N THR A 126 -3.71 -8.29 14.10
CA THR A 126 -4.12 -9.68 13.80
C THR A 126 -3.90 -10.05 12.33
N ASN A 127 -4.10 -9.11 11.41
CA ASN A 127 -4.17 -9.40 9.97
C ASN A 127 -3.03 -8.79 9.13
N GLY A 128 -2.33 -7.80 9.68
CA GLY A 128 -1.41 -6.92 8.95
C GLY A 128 -0.22 -7.63 8.30
N ALA A 129 0.22 -8.76 8.88
CA ALA A 129 1.29 -9.58 8.34
C ALA A 129 1.05 -10.02 6.89
N ARG A 130 -0.22 -10.14 6.45
CA ARG A 130 -0.59 -10.42 5.05
C ARG A 130 -0.02 -9.39 4.07
N TRP A 131 0.17 -8.15 4.53
CA TRP A 131 0.76 -7.05 3.76
C TRP A 131 2.14 -6.62 4.29
N GLY A 132 2.73 -7.37 5.22
CA GLY A 132 4.03 -7.05 5.84
C GLY A 132 3.97 -6.05 7.00
N LEU A 133 2.77 -5.61 7.39
CA LEU A 133 2.56 -4.64 8.45
C LEU A 133 2.56 -5.34 9.82
N CYS A 134 3.42 -4.88 10.71
CA CYS A 134 3.58 -5.43 12.05
C CYS A 134 3.58 -4.33 13.08
N ARG A 135 2.94 -4.59 14.22
CA ARG A 135 3.06 -3.75 15.41
C ARG A 135 4.48 -3.89 15.96
N THR A 136 5.15 -2.77 16.24
CA THR A 136 6.58 -2.78 16.62
C THR A 136 6.80 -2.85 18.13
N TYR A 137 5.95 -2.17 18.92
CA TYR A 137 6.18 -1.96 20.35
C TYR A 137 5.05 -2.51 21.24
N GLU A 138 5.41 -3.08 22.39
CA GLU A 138 4.46 -3.63 23.38
C GLU A 138 3.63 -2.53 24.07
N ASN A 139 4.20 -1.35 24.32
CA ASN A 139 3.50 -0.22 24.95
C ASN A 139 2.71 0.66 23.98
N GLU A 140 2.88 0.51 22.67
CA GLU A 140 2.22 1.33 21.64
C GLU A 140 1.33 0.45 20.76
N TYR A 141 0.04 0.34 21.11
CA TYR A 141 -0.91 -0.47 20.34
C TYR A 141 -1.18 0.09 18.94
N TRP A 142 -0.87 1.38 18.75
CA TRP A 142 -1.15 2.12 17.53
C TRP A 142 -0.01 2.06 16.51
N HIS A 143 1.23 1.73 16.90
CA HIS A 143 2.41 1.91 16.04
C HIS A 143 2.73 0.69 15.17
N PHE A 144 2.71 0.87 13.84
CA PHE A 144 2.97 -0.18 12.85
C PHE A 144 4.05 0.22 11.83
N GLU A 145 4.81 -0.77 11.37
CA GLU A 145 5.84 -0.63 10.35
C GLU A 145 5.80 -1.80 9.35
N LEU A 146 6.44 -1.63 8.18
CA LEU A 146 6.77 -2.74 7.31
C LEU A 146 7.94 -3.54 7.89
N ALA A 147 7.64 -4.54 8.72
CA ALA A 147 8.65 -5.31 9.46
C ALA A 147 8.83 -6.76 8.96
N THR A 148 8.03 -7.18 7.97
CA THR A 148 8.13 -8.50 7.35
C THR A 148 7.68 -8.45 5.88
N THR A 149 7.94 -9.51 5.13
CA THR A 149 7.41 -9.64 3.76
C THR A 149 5.90 -9.95 3.81
N PRO A 150 5.10 -9.61 2.78
CA PRO A 150 3.70 -10.01 2.71
C PRO A 150 3.49 -11.52 2.96
N GLY A 151 2.65 -11.86 3.95
CA GLY A 151 2.39 -13.23 4.39
C GLY A 151 3.47 -13.84 5.31
N GLY A 152 4.52 -13.09 5.64
CA GLY A 152 5.58 -13.49 6.54
C GLY A 152 5.19 -13.43 8.01
N THR A 153 6.11 -13.82 8.89
CA THR A 153 5.94 -13.74 10.33
C THR A 153 6.44 -12.39 10.84
N CYS A 154 5.65 -11.72 11.68
CA CYS A 154 6.10 -10.51 12.37
C CYS A 154 7.21 -10.83 13.38
N PRO A 155 8.26 -10.00 13.50
CA PRO A 155 9.27 -10.18 14.53
C PRO A 155 8.67 -9.99 15.94
N PRO A 156 9.35 -10.48 16.99
CA PRO A 156 8.98 -10.14 18.35
C PRO A 156 8.94 -8.62 18.55
N ARG A 157 7.93 -8.14 19.28
CA ARG A 157 7.81 -6.72 19.61
C ARG A 157 8.89 -6.32 20.60
N LEU A 158 9.35 -5.08 20.46
CA LEU A 158 10.22 -4.45 21.46
C LEU A 158 9.38 -3.98 22.65
N PRO A 159 9.92 -3.96 23.88
CA PRO A 159 9.20 -3.48 25.06
C PRO A 159 8.65 -2.06 24.88
N ASP A 160 9.48 -1.16 24.35
CA ASP A 160 9.12 0.22 24.01
C ASP A 160 10.12 0.85 23.02
N ALA A 161 9.85 2.10 22.61
CA ALA A 161 10.64 2.79 21.60
C ALA A 161 12.11 3.04 21.99
N SER A 162 12.46 2.94 23.27
CA SER A 162 13.83 3.16 23.73
C SER A 162 14.81 2.02 23.39
N GLU A 163 14.28 0.86 22.98
CA GLU A 163 15.03 -0.37 22.67
C GLU A 163 15.34 -0.54 21.17
N ARG A 164 15.22 0.54 20.39
CA ARG A 164 15.44 0.56 18.94
C ARG A 164 16.91 0.76 18.56
#